data_AF-A0A2T3K9Z4-F1
#
_entry.id   AF-A0A2T3K9Z4-F1
#
_cell.length_a   1.000
_cell.length_b   1.000
_cell.length_c   1.000
_cell.angle_alpha   90.00
_cell.angle_beta   90.00
_cell.angle_gamma   90.00
#
_symmetry.space_group_name_H-M   'P 1'
#
loop_
_entity.id
_entity.type
_entity.pdbx_description
1 polymer ?
#
loop_
_entity_poly.entity_id
_entity_poly.type
_entity_poly.pdbx_seq_one_letter_code
_entity_poly.pdbx_strand_id
1 'polypeptide(L)' 'MKELLIKREKKFKRVTFSLTEYEDQLIDDLSLTVRSFRCNRSQVVKAALALLAEQDEKTLCSYLEKQNKN' A
#
# COMPACT_ATOMS: atom_id res chain seq x y z
N MET A 1 -41.13 7.89 15.53
CA MET A 1 -40.46 7.45 14.30
C MET A 1 -38.97 7.35 14.58
N LYS A 2 -38.38 6.15 14.48
CA LYS A 2 -36.98 5.89 14.81
C LYS A 2 -36.14 6.28 13.58
N GLU A 3 -35.40 7.38 13.66
CA GLU A 3 -34.38 7.71 12.64
C GLU A 3 -33.33 6.59 12.61
N LEU A 4 -33.32 5.82 11.53
CA LEU A 4 -32.25 4.89 11.21
C LEU A 4 -31.04 5.73 10.79
N LEU A 5 -30.14 5.97 11.73
CA LEU A 5 -28.80 6.49 11.48
C LEU A 5 -28.09 5.54 10.49
N ILE A 6 -28.15 5.85 9.20
CA ILE A 6 -27.35 5.19 8.17
C ILE A 6 -25.89 5.57 8.44
N LYS A 7 -25.23 4.77 9.26
CA LYS A 7 -23.81 4.89 9.56
C LYS A 7 -23.08 4.57 8.26
N ARG A 8 -22.65 5.59 7.51
CA ARG A 8 -21.82 5.42 6.31
C ARG A 8 -20.64 4.54 6.68
N GLU A 9 -20.59 3.32 6.15
CA GLU A 9 -19.46 2.42 6.37
C GLU A 9 -18.19 3.12 5.92
N LYS A 10 -17.22 3.24 6.83
CA LYS A 10 -15.92 3.84 6.49
C LYS A 10 -15.22 2.90 5.51
N LYS A 11 -15.34 3.20 4.21
CA LYS A 11 -14.73 2.45 3.12
C LYS A 11 -13.20 2.35 3.22
N PHE A 12 -12.56 3.29 3.94
CA PHE A 12 -11.12 3.35 4.09
C PHE A 12 -10.70 3.58 5.56
N LYS A 13 -9.74 2.77 6.01
CA LYS A 13 -8.99 3.01 7.25
C LYS A 13 -7.74 3.83 6.91
N ARG A 14 -7.53 4.95 7.59
CA ARG A 14 -6.26 5.69 7.51
C ARG A 14 -5.27 5.00 8.44
N VAL A 15 -4.10 4.66 7.90
CA VAL A 15 -2.98 4.08 8.64
C VAL A 15 -1.75 4.95 8.37
N THR A 16 -0.95 5.14 9.41
CA THR A 16 0.31 5.87 9.35
C THR A 16 1.43 4.87 9.59
N PHE A 17 2.44 4.88 8.72
CA PHE A 17 3.65 4.10 8.87
C PHE A 17 4.83 4.99 8.49
N SER A 18 5.99 4.71 9.08
CA SER A 18 7.22 5.42 8.78
C SER A 18 7.88 4.83 7.54
N LEU A 19 8.44 5.69 6.71
CA LEU A 19 9.26 5.36 5.56
C LEU A 19 10.56 6.15 5.66
N THR A 20 11.64 5.63 5.07
CA THR A 20 12.82 6.45 4.78
C THR A 20 12.56 7.33 3.56
N GLU A 21 13.43 8.31 3.32
CA GLU A 21 13.37 9.15 2.11
C GLU A 21 13.46 8.30 0.83
N TYR A 22 14.18 7.18 0.87
CA TYR A 22 14.31 6.29 -0.28
C TYR A 22 12.97 5.65 -0.67
N GLU A 23 12.23 5.06 0.27
CA GLU A 23 10.94 4.46 -0.06
C GLU A 23 9.91 5.52 -0.45
N ASP A 24 9.97 6.71 0.16
CA ASP A 24 9.07 7.81 -0.16
C ASP A 24 9.23 8.26 -1.63
N GLN A 25 10.48 8.42 -2.08
CA GLN A 25 10.81 8.78 -3.45
C GLN A 25 10.49 7.65 -4.43
N LEU A 26 10.78 6.40 -4.06
CA LEU A 26 10.48 5.25 -4.91
C LEU A 26 8.97 5.12 -5.19
N ILE A 27 8.11 5.40 -4.20
CA ILE A 27 6.66 5.42 -4.39
C ILE A 27 6.25 6.48 -5.42
N ASP A 28 6.85 7.67 -5.36
CA ASP A 28 6.55 8.75 -6.31
C ASP A 28 7.01 8.39 -7.72
N ASP A 29 8.22 7.87 -7.88
CA ASP A 29 8.77 7.46 -9.18
C ASP A 29 7.91 6.37 -9.84
N LEU A 30 7.49 5.37 -9.06
CA LEU A 30 6.58 4.32 -9.53
C LEU A 30 5.21 4.88 -9.93
N SER A 31 4.70 5.87 -9.19
CA SER A 31 3.42 6.51 -9.53
C SER A 31 3.46 7.29 -10.85
N LEU A 32 4.65 7.79 -11.23
CA LEU A 32 4.88 8.53 -12.47
C LEU A 32 5.22 7.64 -13.66
N THR A 33 5.54 6.36 -13.43
CA THR A 33 5.95 5.41 -14.47
C THR A 33 4.82 5.11 -15.47
N VAL A 34 3.58 5.01 -14.98
CA VAL A 34 2.40 4.72 -15.80
C VAL A 34 1.87 6.00 -16.45
N ARG A 35 2.02 6.09 -17.79
CA ARG A 35 1.58 7.26 -18.58
C ARG A 35 0.16 7.13 -19.15
N SER A 36 -0.44 5.95 -19.06
CA SER A 36 -1.75 5.64 -19.65
C SER A 36 -2.93 6.02 -18.76
N PHE A 37 -2.72 6.13 -17.45
CA PHE A 37 -3.76 6.54 -16.50
C PHE A 37 -3.13 7.25 -15.30
N ARG A 38 -3.95 7.99 -14.57
CA ARG A 38 -3.52 8.63 -13.32
C ARG A 38 -3.33 7.57 -12.23
N CYS A 39 -2.07 7.34 -11.84
CA CYS A 39 -1.74 6.55 -10.67
C CYS A 39 -1.44 7.46 -9.47
N ASN A 40 -1.87 7.04 -8.28
CA ASN A 40 -1.54 7.71 -7.03
C ASN A 40 -0.74 6.78 -6.11
N ARG A 41 -0.08 7.36 -5.12
CA ARG A 41 0.73 6.66 -4.13
C ARG A 41 0.00 5.48 -3.47
N SER A 42 -1.30 5.63 -3.18
CA SER A 42 -2.10 4.54 -2.58
C SER A 42 -2.27 3.35 -3.53
N GLN A 43 -2.36 3.59 -4.84
CA GLN A 43 -2.42 2.51 -5.83
C GLN A 43 -1.09 1.77 -5.95
N VAL A 44 0.04 2.50 -5.90
CA VAL A 44 1.39 1.89 -5.87
C VAL A 44 1.52 0.96 -4.68
N VAL A 45 1.19 1.42 -3.48
CA VAL A 45 1.25 0.60 -2.25
C VAL A 45 0.32 -0.61 -2.33
N LYS A 46 -0.91 -0.45 -2.86
CA LYS A 46 -1.85 -1.57 -3.03
C LYS A 46 -1.32 -2.62 -4.02
N ALA A 47 -0.71 -2.19 -5.12
CA ALA A 47 -0.12 -3.08 -6.11
C ALA A 47 1.08 -3.84 -5.51
N ALA A 48 1.93 -3.17 -4.75
CA ALA A 48 3.04 -3.81 -4.05
C ALA A 48 2.56 -4.86 -3.03
N LEU A 49 1.50 -4.56 -2.26
CA LEU A 49 0.90 -5.52 -1.33
C LEU A 49 0.28 -6.72 -2.05
N ALA A 50 -0.42 -6.51 -3.16
CA ALA A 50 -0.98 -7.59 -3.96
C ALA A 50 0.13 -8.51 -4.51
N LEU A 51 1.21 -7.91 -5.04
CA LEU A 51 2.37 -8.66 -5.52
C LEU A 51 3.02 -9.50 -4.42
N LEU A 52 3.15 -8.95 -3.20
CA LEU A 52 3.69 -9.69 -2.05
C LEU A 52 2.77 -10.82 -1.60
N ALA A 53 1.45 -10.63 -1.67
CA ALA A 53 0.46 -11.64 -1.28
C ALA A 53 0.41 -12.84 -2.24
N GLU A 54 0.89 -12.69 -3.48
CA GLU A 54 1.00 -13.77 -4.47
C GLU A 54 2.24 -14.65 -4.28
N GLN A 55 3.20 -14.24 -3.44
CA GLN A 55 4.43 -14.99 -3.21
C GLN A 55 4.20 -16.19 -2.27
N ASP A 56 4.99 -17.24 -2.44
CA ASP A 56 5.04 -18.34 -1.48
C ASP A 56 5.65 -17.89 -0.13
N GLU A 57 5.33 -18.62 0.93
CA GLU A 57 5.75 -18.29 2.30
C GLU A 57 7.26 -18.09 2.43
N LYS A 58 8.06 -18.96 1.80
CA LYS A 58 9.52 -18.90 1.91
C LYS A 58 10.06 -17.63 1.26
N THR A 59 9.55 -17.29 0.08
CA THR A 59 9.94 -16.07 -0.65
C THR A 59 9.52 -14.82 0.11
N LEU A 60 8.28 -14.78 0.61
CA LEU A 60 7.76 -13.67 1.41
C LEU A 60 8.62 -13.43 2.67
N CYS A 61 8.92 -14.49 3.42
CA CYS A 61 9.77 -14.41 4.61
C CYS A 61 11.16 -13.86 4.25
N SER A 62 11.76 -14.30 3.14
CA SER A 62 13.05 -13.78 2.70
C SER A 62 13.03 -12.28 2.39
N TYR A 63 11.94 -11.77 1.78
CA TYR A 63 11.80 -10.33 1.53
C TYR A 63 11.64 -9.54 2.82
N LEU A 64 10.83 -10.02 3.76
CA LEU A 64 10.57 -9.33 5.03
C LEU A 64 11.80 -9.33 5.95
N GLU A 65 12.57 -10.43 5.98
CA GLU A 65 13.81 -10.50 6.76
C GLU A 65 14.86 -9.49 6.29
N LYS A 66 14.92 -9.20 4.99
CA LYS A 66 15.84 -8.18 4.45
C LYS A 66 15.49 -6.78 4.95
N GLN A 67 14.21 -6.49 5.13
CA GLN A 67 13.77 -5.18 5.62
C GLN A 67 13.97 -5.01 7.13
N ASN A 68 13.94 -6.11 7.90
CA ASN A 68 14.16 -6.08 9.36
C ASN A 68 15.65 -5.92 9.75
N LYS A 69 16.56 -6.00 8.78
CA LYS A 69 18.01 -5.84 9.01
C LYS A 69 18.55 -4.45 8.67
N ASN A 70 17.69 -3.56 8.17
CA ASN A 70 17.96 -2.12 8.00
C ASN A 70 17.45 -1.34 9.22
#